data_AF-A1BJ42-F1
#
_entry.id   AF-A1BJ42-F1
#
_cell.length_a   1.000
_cell.length_b   1.000
_cell.length_c   1.000
_cell.angle_alpha   90.00
_cell.angle_beta   90.00
_cell.angle_gamma   90.00
#
_symmetry.space_group_name_H-M   'P 1'
#
loop_
_entity.id
_entity.type
_entity.pdbx_description
1 polymer ?
#
loop_
_entity_poly.entity_id
_entity_poly.type
_entity_poly.pdbx_seq_one_letter_code
_entity_poly.pdbx_strand_id
1 'polypeptide(L)'
;MLYEKGEMMRARIVGLCVMLLMTVQVTGRAAGFTLTGPGMGERLTKAEEYAGFGCNGGNISPELRWTQPPAGTKSFAVTMFDPDKKFAPEGSVQSLTDFGKSGFGAPCPPKGDKPHACVFTIYALDTEKLDADEMSLPSEVMAQIQKHLSGKASCRSYYQR
;
A
#
# COMPACT_ATOMS: atom_id res chain seq x y z
N MET A 1 66.00 4.96 -44.55
CA MET A 1 67.00 5.96 -44.11
C MET A 1 67.39 5.59 -42.68
N LEU A 2 68.64 5.84 -42.28
CA LEU A 2 69.17 5.41 -40.97
C LEU A 2 68.87 6.46 -39.89
N TYR A 3 68.54 6.02 -38.67
CA TYR A 3 68.92 6.72 -37.44
C TYR A 3 68.82 5.76 -36.23
N GLU A 4 69.98 5.43 -35.66
CA GLU A 4 70.10 4.75 -34.36
C GLU A 4 70.64 5.73 -33.31
N LYS A 5 70.09 5.68 -32.08
CA LYS A 5 70.80 5.95 -30.81
C LYS A 5 69.82 5.89 -29.62
N GLY A 6 70.22 5.24 -28.53
CA GLY A 6 69.55 5.39 -27.22
C GLY A 6 69.25 4.10 -26.44
N GLU A 7 70.29 3.36 -26.03
CA GLU A 7 70.19 2.48 -24.85
C GLU A 7 70.19 3.34 -23.54
N MET A 8 69.87 2.89 -22.32
CA MET A 8 69.72 1.53 -21.77
C MET A 8 68.88 1.54 -20.46
N MET A 9 68.80 0.39 -19.76
CA MET A 9 68.42 0.19 -18.34
C MET A 9 66.93 0.28 -17.92
N ARG A 10 66.19 -0.78 -18.29
CA ARG A 10 65.43 -1.67 -17.37
C ARG A 10 64.90 -1.07 -16.04
N ALA A 11 63.59 -0.90 -15.94
CA ALA A 11 62.83 -1.02 -14.69
C ALA A 11 61.69 -2.02 -14.87
N ARG A 12 61.61 -3.06 -14.03
CA ARG A 12 60.56 -4.10 -14.08
C ARG A 12 59.46 -3.81 -13.04
N ILE A 13 58.31 -3.28 -13.47
CA ILE A 13 57.06 -3.40 -12.71
C ILE A 13 55.94 -3.78 -13.67
N VAL A 14 55.44 -5.02 -13.56
CA VAL A 14 54.21 -5.46 -14.23
C VAL A 14 53.03 -5.00 -13.36
N GLY A 15 52.62 -3.75 -13.55
CA GLY A 15 51.50 -3.13 -12.84
C GLY A 15 50.19 -3.38 -13.58
N LEU A 16 49.61 -4.57 -13.46
CA LEU A 16 48.33 -4.92 -14.10
C LEU A 16 47.14 -4.25 -13.38
N CYS A 17 46.99 -2.94 -13.55
CA CYS A 17 45.80 -2.21 -13.14
C CYS A 17 44.62 -2.55 -14.05
N VAL A 18 44.02 -3.72 -13.84
CA VAL A 18 42.63 -3.96 -14.23
C VAL A 18 41.78 -2.95 -13.46
N MET A 19 41.41 -1.86 -14.12
CA MET A 19 40.31 -1.00 -13.66
C MET A 19 39.03 -1.79 -13.81
N LEU A 20 38.77 -2.65 -12.83
CA LEU A 20 37.49 -3.30 -12.62
C LEU A 20 36.49 -2.17 -12.38
N LEU A 21 35.72 -1.81 -13.41
CA LEU A 21 34.49 -1.05 -13.23
C LEU A 21 33.55 -1.94 -12.42
N MET A 22 33.65 -1.84 -11.09
CA MET A 22 32.56 -2.20 -10.20
C MET A 22 31.39 -1.31 -10.59
N THR A 23 30.48 -1.86 -11.38
CA THR A 23 29.19 -1.25 -11.62
C THR A 23 28.54 -1.04 -10.26
N VAL A 24 28.44 0.22 -9.84
CA VAL A 24 27.73 0.57 -8.60
C VAL A 24 26.27 0.24 -8.84
N GLN A 25 25.89 -0.98 -8.46
CA GLN A 25 24.50 -1.43 -8.49
C GLN A 25 23.74 -0.63 -7.44
N VAL A 26 23.21 0.52 -7.85
CA VAL A 26 22.31 1.35 -7.05
C VAL A 26 21.04 0.54 -6.81
N THR A 27 21.01 -0.20 -5.71
CA THR A 27 19.87 -0.99 -5.25
C THR A 27 18.80 -0.05 -4.72
N GLY A 28 18.11 0.61 -5.65
CA GLY A 28 17.01 1.52 -5.37
C GLY A 28 15.94 0.81 -4.56
N ARG A 29 15.81 1.20 -3.28
CA ARG A 29 14.66 0.80 -2.46
C ARG A 29 13.39 1.34 -3.11
N ALA A 30 12.51 0.45 -3.56
CA ALA A 30 11.19 0.78 -4.06
C ALA A 30 10.24 1.22 -2.93
N ALA A 31 10.56 2.33 -2.27
CA ALA A 31 9.75 2.97 -1.22
C ALA A 31 8.54 3.75 -1.81
N GLY A 32 7.98 3.27 -2.92
CA GLY A 32 7.00 4.01 -3.72
C GLY A 32 5.54 3.68 -3.42
N PHE A 33 5.22 2.51 -2.85
CA PHE A 33 3.82 2.13 -2.67
C PHE A 33 3.17 2.97 -1.56
N THR A 34 2.33 3.91 -1.97
CA THR A 34 1.69 4.91 -1.10
C THR A 34 0.16 4.82 -1.18
N LEU A 35 -0.51 5.22 -0.10
CA LEU A 35 -1.97 5.38 -0.02
C LEU A 35 -2.29 6.81 0.41
N THR A 36 -3.11 7.51 -0.36
CA THR A 36 -3.49 8.92 -0.19
C THR A 36 -4.96 9.12 -0.59
N GLY A 37 -5.50 10.30 -0.29
CA GLY A 37 -6.87 10.68 -0.65
C GLY A 37 -7.25 12.04 -0.05
N PRO A 38 -8.36 12.66 -0.46
CA PRO A 38 -8.86 13.89 0.16
C PRO A 38 -9.09 13.70 1.67
N GLY A 39 -8.48 14.55 2.50
CA GLY A 39 -8.58 14.46 3.97
C GLY A 39 -7.90 13.23 4.61
N MET A 40 -7.22 12.38 3.82
CA MET A 40 -6.51 11.23 4.36
C MET A 40 -5.19 11.63 5.04
N GLY A 41 -4.89 11.03 6.19
CA GLY A 41 -3.73 11.38 7.03
C GLY A 41 -4.02 12.47 8.06
N GLU A 42 -5.18 13.14 7.94
CA GLU A 42 -5.63 14.19 8.84
C GLU A 42 -6.87 13.74 9.64
N ARG A 43 -7.94 14.54 9.66
CA ARG A 43 -9.17 14.29 10.42
C ARG A 43 -10.34 14.05 9.46
N LEU A 44 -11.00 12.91 9.62
CA LEU A 44 -12.21 12.56 8.88
C LEU A 44 -13.36 13.53 9.22
N THR A 45 -14.32 13.66 8.31
CA THR A 45 -15.42 14.62 8.37
C THR A 45 -16.71 13.95 8.86
N LYS A 46 -17.83 14.67 8.81
CA LYS A 46 -19.15 14.09 9.09
C LYS A 46 -19.64 13.18 7.95
N ALA A 47 -19.06 13.26 6.75
CA ALA A 47 -19.39 12.36 5.64
C ALA A 47 -18.98 10.91 5.95
N GLU A 48 -17.80 10.70 6.56
CA GLU A 48 -17.27 9.38 6.88
C GLU A 48 -17.73 8.86 8.27
N GLU A 49 -18.51 9.60 9.05
CA GLU A 49 -19.13 9.08 10.30
C GLU A 49 -20.30 8.13 9.95
N TYR A 50 -20.48 7.07 10.73
CA TYR A 50 -21.55 6.08 10.56
C TYR A 50 -22.96 6.68 10.69
N ALA A 51 -23.91 6.10 9.94
CA ALA A 51 -25.33 6.44 10.03
C ALA A 51 -26.09 5.55 11.05
N GLY A 52 -25.53 5.37 12.25
CA GLY A 52 -26.11 4.49 13.28
C GLY A 52 -25.41 4.57 14.63
N PHE A 53 -25.83 3.75 15.61
CA PHE A 53 -25.29 3.75 16.99
C PHE A 53 -25.26 5.14 17.67
N GLY A 54 -26.23 5.99 17.32
CA GLY A 54 -26.32 7.37 17.80
C GLY A 54 -25.36 8.36 17.10
N CYS A 55 -24.57 7.89 16.14
CA CYS A 55 -23.99 8.73 15.08
C CYS A 55 -25.05 9.06 14.01
N ASN A 56 -24.75 10.07 13.19
CA ASN A 56 -25.66 10.64 12.20
C ASN A 56 -24.87 11.24 11.02
N GLY A 57 -23.83 10.54 10.58
CA GLY A 57 -22.99 10.95 9.46
C GLY A 57 -23.52 10.52 8.11
N GLY A 58 -22.73 10.78 7.08
CA GLY A 58 -23.03 10.41 5.70
C GLY A 58 -22.84 8.91 5.41
N ASN A 59 -22.05 8.19 6.23
CA ASN A 59 -21.64 6.81 5.98
C ASN A 59 -20.89 6.60 4.64
N ILE A 60 -20.22 7.63 4.13
CA ILE A 60 -19.58 7.65 2.79
C ILE A 60 -18.11 7.21 2.88
N SER A 61 -17.65 6.41 1.90
CA SER A 61 -16.26 5.96 1.82
C SER A 61 -15.30 7.08 1.41
N PRO A 62 -14.16 7.27 2.08
CA PRO A 62 -13.14 8.20 1.62
C PRO A 62 -12.56 7.71 0.28
N GLU A 63 -12.33 8.65 -0.64
CA GLU A 63 -11.72 8.34 -1.94
C GLU A 63 -10.26 7.89 -1.74
N LEU A 64 -9.97 6.64 -2.09
CA LEU A 64 -8.62 6.06 -1.98
C LEU A 64 -7.84 6.17 -3.29
N ARG A 65 -6.61 6.68 -3.21
CA ARG A 65 -5.64 6.76 -4.32
C ARG A 65 -4.32 6.12 -3.93
N TRP A 66 -3.73 5.35 -4.83
CA TRP A 66 -2.43 4.72 -4.62
C TRP A 66 -1.53 4.83 -5.85
N THR A 67 -0.22 4.81 -5.63
CA THR A 67 0.78 4.89 -6.69
C THR A 67 1.93 3.90 -6.46
N GLN A 68 2.66 3.56 -7.52
CA GLN A 68 3.84 2.70 -7.50
C GLN A 68 3.68 1.38 -6.70
N PRO A 69 2.66 0.54 -7.02
CA PRO A 69 2.55 -0.80 -6.42
C PRO A 69 3.77 -1.66 -6.79
N PRO A 70 4.09 -2.72 -6.01
CA PRO A 70 5.17 -3.65 -6.31
C PRO A 70 5.07 -4.24 -7.72
N ALA A 71 6.22 -4.47 -8.37
CA ALA A 71 6.27 -5.19 -9.64
C ALA A 71 5.70 -6.61 -9.47
N GLY A 72 4.87 -7.06 -10.42
CA GLY A 72 4.17 -8.35 -10.33
C GLY A 72 2.87 -8.34 -9.53
N THR A 73 2.41 -7.18 -9.05
CA THR A 73 1.04 -7.02 -8.49
C THR A 73 0.00 -7.32 -9.56
N LYS A 74 -0.95 -8.22 -9.27
CA LYS A 74 -2.04 -8.62 -10.17
C LYS A 74 -3.42 -8.14 -9.70
N SER A 75 -3.64 -8.03 -8.39
CA SER A 75 -4.87 -7.50 -7.81
C SER A 75 -4.60 -6.70 -6.54
N PHE A 76 -5.65 -6.05 -6.03
CA PHE A 76 -5.61 -5.26 -4.80
C PHE A 76 -6.72 -5.70 -3.84
N ALA A 77 -6.46 -5.58 -2.54
CA ALA A 77 -7.48 -5.67 -1.50
C ALA A 77 -7.42 -4.44 -0.58
N VAL A 78 -8.55 -4.06 0.01
CA VAL A 78 -8.70 -2.90 0.90
C VAL A 78 -9.58 -3.29 2.10
N THR A 79 -9.23 -2.84 3.31
CA THR A 79 -9.95 -3.17 4.55
C THR A 79 -10.78 -1.99 5.07
N MET A 80 -12.12 -2.08 4.96
CA MET A 80 -13.15 -1.11 5.44
C MET A 80 -14.46 -1.90 5.85
N PHE A 81 -15.68 -1.30 6.03
CA PHE A 81 -16.95 -1.99 6.49
C PHE A 81 -18.37 -1.43 6.04
N ASP A 82 -19.09 -1.95 5.01
CA ASP A 82 -20.28 -1.23 4.42
C ASP A 82 -21.67 -1.51 4.99
N PRO A 83 -22.45 -0.43 4.94
CA PRO A 83 -23.84 -0.42 4.51
C PRO A 83 -24.14 -0.12 3.02
N ASP A 84 -23.36 0.71 2.30
CA ASP A 84 -23.80 1.41 1.07
C ASP A 84 -22.98 1.12 -0.21
N LYS A 85 -23.44 0.13 -0.99
CA LYS A 85 -22.79 -0.31 -2.24
C LYS A 85 -22.85 0.71 -3.38
N LYS A 86 -21.76 1.49 -3.62
CA LYS A 86 -21.28 1.89 -4.98
C LYS A 86 -19.95 2.72 -5.07
N PHE A 87 -18.86 2.29 -4.42
CA PHE A 87 -17.55 2.96 -4.57
C PHE A 87 -16.36 2.06 -4.94
N ALA A 88 -16.51 0.73 -4.90
CA ALA A 88 -15.50 -0.21 -5.39
C ALA A 88 -15.56 -0.37 -6.93
N PRO A 89 -14.43 -0.64 -7.62
CA PRO A 89 -14.42 -0.97 -9.04
C PRO A 89 -15.31 -2.19 -9.38
N GLU A 90 -15.81 -2.25 -10.62
CA GLU A 90 -16.58 -3.40 -11.10
C GLU A 90 -15.75 -4.70 -11.00
N GLY A 91 -16.42 -5.79 -10.60
CA GLY A 91 -15.75 -7.07 -10.29
C GLY A 91 -15.17 -7.19 -8.87
N SER A 92 -15.16 -6.10 -8.07
CA SER A 92 -14.76 -6.18 -6.65
C SER A 92 -15.77 -6.95 -5.81
N VAL A 93 -15.28 -7.70 -4.82
CA VAL A 93 -16.10 -8.33 -3.78
C VAL A 93 -15.96 -7.51 -2.49
N GLN A 94 -17.08 -7.31 -1.80
CA GLN A 94 -17.12 -6.76 -0.44
C GLN A 94 -17.53 -7.89 0.52
N SER A 95 -16.57 -8.40 1.31
CA SER A 95 -16.79 -9.48 2.30
C SER A 95 -17.45 -8.96 3.58
N LEU A 96 -17.82 -9.86 4.51
CA LEU A 96 -18.31 -9.47 5.83
C LEU A 96 -17.28 -8.66 6.64
N THR A 97 -17.77 -8.13 7.75
CA THR A 97 -17.13 -7.18 8.67
C THR A 97 -17.54 -7.53 10.11
N ASP A 98 -16.86 -6.93 11.09
CA ASP A 98 -17.16 -7.13 12.52
C ASP A 98 -18.56 -6.66 12.94
N PHE A 99 -19.28 -5.95 12.07
CA PHE A 99 -20.67 -5.50 12.28
C PHE A 99 -21.72 -6.43 11.63
N GLY A 100 -21.31 -7.55 11.03
CA GLY A 100 -22.22 -8.52 10.38
C GLY A 100 -22.81 -8.05 9.04
N LYS A 101 -22.16 -7.09 8.37
CA LYS A 101 -22.48 -6.56 7.02
C LYS A 101 -21.19 -6.48 6.19
N SER A 102 -21.20 -5.99 4.96
CA SER A 102 -20.05 -6.06 4.02
C SER A 102 -19.64 -4.72 3.36
N GLY A 103 -18.33 -4.34 3.30
CA GLY A 103 -17.69 -3.29 2.41
C GLY A 103 -16.88 -2.07 2.99
N PHE A 104 -17.29 -0.76 2.96
CA PHE A 104 -16.73 0.46 3.65
C PHE A 104 -17.61 1.10 4.77
N GLY A 105 -17.21 1.54 5.97
CA GLY A 105 -15.97 1.61 6.77
C GLY A 105 -16.02 2.70 7.84
N ALA A 106 -17.21 3.07 8.31
CA ALA A 106 -17.46 4.35 8.96
C ALA A 106 -17.28 4.32 10.50
N PRO A 107 -16.41 5.16 11.11
CA PRO A 107 -16.29 5.29 12.56
C PRO A 107 -17.56 5.81 13.27
N CYS A 108 -17.77 5.32 14.50
CA CYS A 108 -18.69 5.90 15.48
C CYS A 108 -18.11 5.81 16.90
N PRO A 109 -17.10 6.63 17.27
CA PRO A 109 -16.53 6.64 18.61
C PRO A 109 -17.54 7.14 19.66
N PRO A 110 -17.28 6.98 20.97
CA PRO A 110 -18.08 7.65 21.99
C PRO A 110 -17.99 9.19 21.87
N LYS A 111 -19.05 9.90 22.28
CA LYS A 111 -19.06 11.37 22.33
C LYS A 111 -18.10 11.87 23.42
N GLY A 112 -17.26 12.86 23.11
CA GLY A 112 -16.32 13.46 24.06
C GLY A 112 -15.11 12.60 24.43
N ASP A 113 -14.95 11.40 23.87
CA ASP A 113 -13.69 10.64 23.97
C ASP A 113 -12.60 11.32 23.10
N LYS A 114 -11.34 10.93 23.29
CA LYS A 114 -10.21 11.33 22.45
C LYS A 114 -10.42 10.93 20.98
N PRO A 115 -9.71 11.52 20.00
CA PRO A 115 -9.79 11.07 18.62
C PRO A 115 -9.42 9.59 18.46
N HIS A 116 -10.31 8.80 17.84
CA HIS A 116 -10.05 7.41 17.46
C HIS A 116 -9.33 7.37 16.12
N ALA A 117 -8.43 6.40 15.93
CA ALA A 117 -7.64 6.27 14.72
C ALA A 117 -8.32 5.32 13.73
N CYS A 118 -8.55 5.80 12.50
CA CYS A 118 -9.04 5.01 11.38
C CYS A 118 -7.85 4.68 10.47
N VAL A 119 -7.49 3.39 10.37
CA VAL A 119 -6.32 2.94 9.59
C VAL A 119 -6.80 2.27 8.30
N PHE A 120 -6.74 3.02 7.22
CA PHE A 120 -6.99 2.52 5.87
C PHE A 120 -5.74 1.80 5.38
N THR A 121 -5.88 0.61 4.80
CA THR A 121 -4.75 -0.11 4.19
C THR A 121 -5.18 -0.69 2.86
N ILE A 122 -4.33 -0.50 1.85
CA ILE A 122 -4.38 -1.22 0.59
C ILE A 122 -3.25 -2.26 0.56
N TYR A 123 -3.59 -3.45 0.10
CA TYR A 123 -2.70 -4.58 -0.08
C TYR A 123 -2.56 -4.86 -1.57
N ALA A 124 -1.33 -4.95 -2.05
CA ALA A 124 -0.99 -5.42 -3.38
C ALA A 124 -0.77 -6.94 -3.32
N LEU A 125 -1.34 -7.67 -4.28
CA LEU A 125 -1.41 -9.13 -4.26
C LEU A 125 -0.76 -9.76 -5.50
N ASP A 126 -0.14 -10.92 -5.32
CA ASP A 126 0.47 -11.73 -6.40
C ASP A 126 -0.50 -12.67 -7.13
N THR A 127 -1.74 -12.76 -6.64
CA THR A 127 -2.87 -13.48 -7.26
C THR A 127 -3.81 -12.51 -7.98
N GLU A 128 -4.50 -13.00 -9.00
CA GLU A 128 -5.53 -12.26 -9.75
C GLU A 128 -6.84 -12.14 -8.96
N LYS A 129 -7.13 -13.11 -8.08
CA LYS A 129 -8.35 -13.17 -7.29
C LYS A 129 -8.11 -13.87 -5.93
N LEU A 130 -8.89 -13.47 -4.92
CA LEU A 130 -9.07 -14.18 -3.65
C LEU A 130 -10.34 -15.03 -3.70
N ASP A 131 -10.35 -16.15 -2.99
CA ASP A 131 -11.51 -17.03 -2.84
C ASP A 131 -12.45 -16.45 -1.77
N ALA A 132 -13.20 -15.43 -2.15
CA ALA A 132 -14.04 -14.64 -1.25
C ALA A 132 -15.36 -14.22 -1.94
N ASP A 133 -16.40 -14.11 -1.13
CA ASP A 133 -17.75 -13.66 -1.48
C ASP A 133 -18.28 -12.64 -0.44
N GLU A 134 -19.57 -12.29 -0.51
CA GLU A 134 -20.17 -11.32 0.43
C GLU A 134 -20.41 -11.87 1.85
N MET A 135 -20.25 -13.18 2.07
CA MET A 135 -20.45 -13.87 3.36
C MET A 135 -19.14 -14.28 4.04
N SER A 136 -18.03 -14.24 3.31
CA SER A 136 -16.69 -14.60 3.79
C SER A 136 -16.26 -13.74 4.99
N LEU A 137 -15.64 -14.35 6.01
CA LEU A 137 -15.29 -13.64 7.25
C LEU A 137 -14.07 -12.72 7.07
N PRO A 138 -13.97 -11.61 7.82
CA PRO A 138 -12.80 -10.72 7.80
C PRO A 138 -11.48 -11.46 8.03
N SER A 139 -11.49 -12.43 8.95
CA SER A 139 -10.34 -13.27 9.30
C SER A 139 -9.87 -14.18 8.15
N GLU A 140 -10.81 -14.75 7.40
CA GLU A 140 -10.54 -15.65 6.27
C GLU A 140 -9.97 -14.87 5.09
N VAL A 141 -10.60 -13.74 4.74
CA VAL A 141 -10.11 -12.83 3.69
C VAL A 141 -8.74 -12.27 4.06
N MET A 142 -8.53 -11.85 5.31
CA MET A 142 -7.22 -11.37 5.77
C MET A 142 -6.13 -12.45 5.75
N ALA A 143 -6.46 -13.71 6.05
CA ALA A 143 -5.52 -14.82 5.94
C ALA A 143 -5.08 -15.04 4.48
N GLN A 144 -6.01 -14.98 3.53
CA GLN A 144 -5.69 -15.06 2.10
C GLN A 144 -4.87 -13.85 1.63
N ILE A 145 -5.18 -12.64 2.09
CA ILE A 145 -4.40 -11.42 1.84
C ILE A 145 -2.95 -11.60 2.33
N GLN A 146 -2.71 -12.13 3.54
CA GLN A 146 -1.35 -12.35 4.03
C GLN A 146 -0.60 -13.40 3.21
N LYS A 147 -1.27 -14.46 2.75
CA LYS A 147 -0.69 -15.52 1.90
C LYS A 147 -0.18 -14.99 0.55
N HIS A 148 -0.85 -13.98 0.00
CA HIS A 148 -0.61 -13.45 -1.35
C HIS A 148 0.03 -12.05 -1.37
N LEU A 149 0.57 -11.58 -0.24
CA LEU A 149 0.98 -10.19 -0.04
C LEU A 149 2.31 -9.85 -0.75
N SER A 150 2.25 -9.08 -1.86
CA SER A 150 3.45 -8.52 -2.50
C SER A 150 3.88 -7.17 -1.90
N GLY A 151 2.96 -6.45 -1.25
CA GLY A 151 3.25 -5.22 -0.50
C GLY A 151 1.99 -4.56 0.05
N LYS A 152 2.13 -3.55 0.93
CA LYS A 152 0.99 -2.78 1.46
C LYS A 152 1.35 -1.32 1.67
N ALA A 153 0.35 -0.45 1.56
CA ALA A 153 0.42 0.95 1.94
C ALA A 153 -0.73 1.26 2.89
N SER A 154 -0.43 1.97 3.99
CA SER A 154 -1.42 2.31 5.01
C SER A 154 -1.44 3.82 5.24
N CYS A 155 -2.64 4.37 5.46
CA CYS A 155 -2.85 5.75 5.85
C CYS A 155 -3.72 5.78 7.12
N ARG A 156 -3.34 6.61 8.10
CA ARG A 156 -4.07 6.77 9.36
C ARG A 156 -4.69 8.16 9.41
N SER A 157 -6.02 8.22 9.39
CA SER A 157 -6.77 9.42 9.73
C SER A 157 -7.36 9.28 11.14
N TYR A 158 -7.99 10.34 11.66
CA TYR A 158 -8.61 10.35 12.99
C TYR A 158 -10.06 10.85 12.94
N TYR A 159 -10.91 10.38 13.84
CA TYR A 159 -12.28 10.91 14.01
C TYR A 159 -12.64 11.13 15.49
N GLN A 160 -13.49 12.14 15.76
CA GLN A 160 -13.92 12.54 17.11
C GLN A 160 -15.31 13.20 17.04
N ARG A 161 -16.09 13.12 18.12
CA ARG A 161 -17.49 13.58 18.24
C ARG A 161 -17.71 14.42 19.49
#